data_AF-A0A3M8CBH6-F1
#
_entry.id   AF-A0A3M8CBH6-F1
#
_cell.length_a   1.000
_cell.length_b   1.000
_cell.length_c   1.000
_cell.angle_alpha   90.00
_cell.angle_beta   90.00
_cell.angle_gamma   90.00
#
_symmetry.space_group_name_H-M   'P 1'
#
loop_
_entity.id
_entity.type
_entity.pdbx_description
1 polymer ?
#
loop_
_entity_poly.entity_id
_entity_poly.type
_entity_poly.pdbx_seq_one_letter_code
_entity_poly.pdbx_strand_id
1 'polypeptide(L)'
;MGTAKEGRWDRSMAEAYSRLECLAAECAIRGQPNPPCTEELLFYKLTQVYVQEEEVRLRQKLKRKSSQRISRVMHETVGDFLSDRLSGLAFQVIDGLLYVKREERLVAVIKCIPDLGSYDTPSWNATIARFVKKYQKRYKLAPEQLLFVVCSLAKSLDAAHAKALTGIEVWSGTALTTPAYRDALQAYVCKCVEAMDAIPKPLQQLYFLSADIHPNALAYQLIRGESAYLPDRWLRPSISELIQFLESRLR
;
A
#
# COMPACT_ATOMS: atom_id res chain seq x y z
N MET A 1 -20.68 30.65 -18.34
CA MET A 1 -19.46 30.72 -17.49
C MET A 1 -18.99 29.33 -16.98
N GLY A 2 -19.17 28.23 -17.73
CA GLY A 2 -18.78 26.87 -17.29
C GLY A 2 -17.45 26.33 -17.85
N THR A 3 -17.04 26.81 -19.03
CA THR A 3 -15.97 26.22 -19.85
C THR A 3 -14.55 26.53 -19.34
N ALA A 4 -14.33 27.69 -18.72
CA ALA A 4 -13.01 28.10 -18.24
C ALA A 4 -12.53 27.30 -17.01
N LYS A 5 -13.46 26.78 -16.19
CA LYS A 5 -13.13 25.91 -15.06
C LYS A 5 -12.84 24.49 -15.53
N GLU A 6 -13.62 23.97 -16.49
CA GLU A 6 -13.41 22.65 -17.07
C GLU A 6 -12.02 22.53 -17.74
N GLY A 7 -11.64 23.50 -18.59
CA GLY A 7 -10.33 23.49 -19.25
C GLY A 7 -9.11 23.63 -18.31
N ARG A 8 -9.28 24.22 -17.12
CA ARG A 8 -8.22 24.28 -16.10
C ARG A 8 -7.98 22.91 -15.45
N TRP A 9 -9.03 22.11 -15.28
CA TRP A 9 -8.92 20.80 -14.64
C TRP A 9 -8.37 19.74 -15.58
N ASP A 10 -8.81 19.72 -16.84
CA ASP A 10 -8.26 18.79 -17.82
C ASP A 10 -6.76 18.98 -17.98
N ARG A 11 -6.30 20.25 -17.92
CA ARG A 11 -4.87 20.57 -17.89
C ARG A 11 -4.16 20.06 -16.63
N SER A 12 -4.73 20.32 -15.45
CA SER A 12 -4.17 19.87 -14.17
C SER A 12 -4.07 18.33 -14.07
N MET A 13 -5.05 17.61 -14.62
CA MET A 13 -5.02 16.14 -14.69
C MET A 13 -3.96 15.64 -15.67
N ALA A 14 -3.89 16.22 -16.88
CA ALA A 14 -2.87 15.88 -17.87
C ALA A 14 -1.45 16.14 -17.32
N GLU A 15 -1.25 17.27 -16.64
CA GLU A 15 -0.01 17.58 -15.93
C GLU A 15 0.27 16.55 -14.82
N ALA A 16 -0.72 16.16 -14.02
CA ALA A 16 -0.54 15.15 -12.98
C ALA A 16 -0.08 13.80 -13.55
N TYR A 17 -0.67 13.32 -14.65
CA TYR A 17 -0.24 12.09 -15.32
C TYR A 17 1.17 12.23 -15.90
N SER A 18 1.46 13.32 -16.61
CA SER A 18 2.79 13.57 -17.17
C SER A 18 3.86 13.61 -16.08
N ARG A 19 3.59 14.30 -14.96
CA ARG A 19 4.52 14.35 -13.82
C ARG A 19 4.71 12.99 -13.17
N LEU A 20 3.64 12.20 -13.06
CA LEU A 20 3.72 10.84 -12.53
C LEU A 20 4.59 9.96 -13.44
N GLU A 21 4.40 10.03 -14.75
CA GLU A 21 5.24 9.34 -15.75
C GLU A 21 6.70 9.79 -15.69
N CYS A 22 6.96 11.10 -15.56
CA CYS A 22 8.32 11.61 -15.35
C CYS A 22 8.95 11.03 -14.08
N LEU A 23 8.23 10.95 -12.97
CA LEU A 23 8.75 10.33 -11.74
C LEU A 23 9.11 8.85 -11.95
N ALA A 24 8.28 8.09 -12.67
CA ALA A 24 8.59 6.70 -13.01
C ALA A 24 9.82 6.58 -13.93
N ALA A 25 9.96 7.49 -14.91
CA ALA A 25 11.10 7.51 -15.82
C ALA A 25 12.39 7.97 -15.12
N GLU A 26 12.33 8.95 -14.21
CA GLU A 26 13.46 9.40 -13.41
C GLU A 26 14.01 8.28 -12.52
N CYS A 27 13.15 7.42 -11.98
CA CYS A 27 13.60 6.22 -11.27
C CYS A 27 14.40 5.26 -12.17
N ALA A 28 14.07 5.17 -13.46
CA ALA A 28 14.83 4.38 -14.43
C ALA A 28 16.16 5.03 -14.84
N ILE A 29 16.31 6.36 -14.64
CA ILE A 29 17.45 7.15 -15.15
C ILE A 29 18.42 7.57 -14.03
N ARG A 30 18.01 7.58 -12.74
CA ARG A 30 18.86 7.92 -11.58
C ARG A 30 19.96 6.89 -11.32
N GLY A 31 20.94 6.79 -12.20
CA GLY A 31 22.34 6.38 -11.93
C GLY A 31 22.59 5.03 -11.24
N GLN A 32 21.58 4.21 -10.98
CA GLN A 32 21.73 2.83 -10.54
C GLN A 32 21.58 1.92 -11.76
N PRO A 33 22.42 0.89 -11.93
CA PRO A 33 22.37 -0.02 -13.07
C PRO A 33 21.14 -0.96 -13.05
N ASN A 34 20.14 -0.69 -12.21
CA ASN A 34 19.01 -1.57 -11.97
C ASN A 34 17.68 -0.85 -12.29
N PRO A 35 16.69 -1.57 -12.84
CA PRO A 35 15.34 -1.06 -13.04
C PRO A 35 14.71 -0.59 -11.72
N PRO A 36 13.65 0.25 -11.76
CA PRO A 36 12.92 0.67 -10.56
C PRO A 36 12.53 -0.55 -9.72
N CYS A 37 12.67 -0.44 -8.40
CA CYS A 37 12.46 -1.60 -7.53
C CYS A 37 10.97 -1.98 -7.47
N THR A 38 10.68 -3.21 -7.06
CA THR A 38 9.31 -3.77 -7.03
C THR A 38 8.32 -2.85 -6.33
N GLU A 39 8.70 -2.33 -5.18
CA GLU A 39 7.85 -1.47 -4.35
C GLU A 39 7.60 -0.11 -4.99
N GLU A 40 8.61 0.49 -5.64
CA GLU A 40 8.45 1.74 -6.40
C GLU A 40 7.38 1.59 -7.48
N LEU A 41 7.46 0.49 -8.26
CA LEU A 41 6.53 0.22 -9.34
C LEU A 41 5.11 0.00 -8.84
N LEU A 42 4.94 -0.73 -7.74
CA LEU A 42 3.61 -0.90 -7.15
C LEU A 42 3.08 0.42 -6.57
N PHE A 43 3.93 1.19 -5.88
CA PHE A 43 3.55 2.49 -5.32
C PHE A 43 3.10 3.48 -6.39
N TYR A 44 3.82 3.51 -7.52
CA TYR A 44 3.44 4.26 -8.70
C TYR A 44 2.04 3.86 -9.20
N LYS A 45 1.81 2.56 -9.43
CA LYS A 45 0.51 2.05 -9.90
C LYS A 45 -0.62 2.38 -8.93
N LEU A 46 -0.39 2.25 -7.62
CA LEU A 46 -1.37 2.62 -6.61
C LEU A 46 -1.63 4.13 -6.56
N THR A 47 -0.62 4.95 -6.84
CA THR A 47 -0.79 6.41 -6.96
C THR A 47 -1.69 6.75 -8.16
N GLN A 48 -1.51 6.06 -9.30
CA GLN A 48 -2.39 6.22 -10.47
C GLN A 48 -3.85 5.95 -10.14
N VAL A 49 -4.16 4.93 -9.32
CA VAL A 49 -5.54 4.64 -8.87
C VAL A 49 -6.17 5.86 -8.17
N TYR A 50 -5.40 6.58 -7.35
CA TYR A 50 -5.90 7.77 -6.66
C TYR A 50 -6.03 9.00 -7.57
N VAL A 51 -5.16 9.13 -8.57
CA VAL A 51 -5.28 10.17 -9.60
C VAL A 51 -6.56 9.93 -10.42
N GLN A 52 -6.78 8.71 -10.89
CA GLN A 52 -7.97 8.30 -11.65
C GLN A 52 -9.26 8.49 -10.85
N GLU A 53 -9.29 8.12 -9.56
CA GLU A 53 -10.50 8.33 -8.74
C GLU A 53 -10.77 9.82 -8.50
N GLU A 54 -9.74 10.69 -8.45
CA GLU A 54 -9.95 12.14 -8.38
C GLU A 54 -10.56 12.67 -9.68
N GLU A 55 -10.10 12.20 -10.83
CA GLU A 55 -10.67 12.50 -12.15
C GLU A 55 -12.16 12.13 -12.20
N VAL A 56 -12.50 10.91 -11.77
CA VAL A 56 -13.89 10.43 -11.70
C VAL A 56 -14.71 11.31 -10.74
N ARG A 57 -14.17 11.60 -9.55
CA ARG A 57 -14.85 12.46 -8.56
C ARG A 57 -15.18 13.83 -9.17
N LEU A 58 -14.25 14.43 -9.89
CA LEU A 58 -14.42 15.74 -10.51
C LEU A 58 -15.43 15.69 -11.68
N ARG A 59 -15.25 14.77 -12.63
CA ARG A 59 -16.15 14.62 -13.79
C ARG A 59 -17.59 14.34 -13.39
N GLN A 60 -17.79 13.51 -12.36
CA GLN A 60 -19.10 13.16 -11.84
C GLN A 60 -19.61 14.14 -10.76
N LYS A 61 -18.88 15.23 -10.49
CA LYS A 61 -19.22 16.27 -9.48
C LYS A 61 -19.51 15.68 -8.09
N LEU A 62 -18.78 14.63 -7.71
CA LEU A 62 -18.92 13.95 -6.44
C LEU A 62 -18.23 14.74 -5.31
N LYS A 63 -18.83 14.73 -4.13
CA LYS A 63 -18.26 15.39 -2.93
C LYS A 63 -16.99 14.71 -2.43
N ARG A 64 -16.85 13.40 -2.63
CA ARG A 64 -15.73 12.59 -2.14
C ARG A 64 -15.40 11.45 -3.11
N LYS A 65 -14.14 11.00 -3.08
CA LYS A 65 -13.69 9.77 -3.75
C LYS A 65 -14.46 8.56 -3.18
N SER A 66 -14.75 7.55 -4.01
CA SER A 66 -15.41 6.32 -3.57
C SER A 66 -14.41 5.35 -2.95
N SER A 67 -14.47 5.16 -1.64
CA SER A 67 -13.63 4.18 -0.94
C SER A 67 -13.85 2.74 -1.42
N GLN A 68 -15.08 2.41 -1.81
CA GLN A 68 -15.40 1.09 -2.36
C GLN A 68 -14.73 0.87 -3.73
N ARG A 69 -14.79 1.88 -4.61
CA ARG A 69 -14.15 1.79 -5.94
C ARG A 69 -12.64 1.75 -5.83
N ILE A 70 -12.05 2.65 -5.03
CA ILE A 70 -10.60 2.62 -4.73
C ILE A 70 -10.21 1.25 -4.21
N SER A 71 -10.95 0.72 -3.23
CA SER A 71 -10.63 -0.59 -2.67
C SER A 71 -10.65 -1.68 -3.74
N ARG A 72 -11.68 -1.74 -4.59
CA ARG A 72 -11.74 -2.72 -5.67
C ARG A 72 -10.57 -2.57 -6.64
N VAL A 73 -10.39 -1.38 -7.21
CA VAL A 73 -9.36 -1.09 -8.23
C VAL A 73 -7.95 -1.27 -7.67
N MET A 74 -7.72 -0.98 -6.39
CA MET A 74 -6.45 -1.27 -5.71
C MET A 74 -6.13 -2.77 -5.70
N HIS A 75 -7.12 -3.63 -5.40
CA HIS A 75 -6.89 -5.08 -5.40
C HIS A 75 -6.70 -5.61 -6.82
N GLU A 76 -7.42 -5.06 -7.81
CA GLU A 76 -7.24 -5.39 -9.23
C GLU A 76 -5.82 -5.02 -9.67
N THR A 77 -5.38 -3.80 -9.37
CA THR A 77 -4.04 -3.28 -9.69
C THR A 77 -2.92 -4.12 -9.04
N VAL A 78 -3.10 -4.53 -7.78
CA VAL A 78 -2.14 -5.43 -7.10
C VAL A 78 -2.16 -6.82 -7.74
N GLY A 79 -3.34 -7.34 -8.10
CA GLY A 79 -3.49 -8.61 -8.80
C GLY A 79 -2.75 -8.62 -10.13
N ASP A 80 -2.98 -7.61 -10.97
CA ASP A 80 -2.32 -7.45 -12.26
C ASP A 80 -0.80 -7.36 -12.08
N PHE A 81 -0.35 -6.51 -11.14
CA PHE A 81 1.07 -6.35 -10.81
C PHE A 81 1.77 -7.66 -10.40
N LEU A 82 1.09 -8.49 -9.61
CA LEU A 82 1.59 -9.80 -9.20
C LEU A 82 1.53 -10.81 -10.34
N SER A 83 0.48 -10.77 -11.17
CA SER A 83 0.32 -11.67 -12.32
C SER A 83 1.43 -11.50 -13.36
N ASP A 84 1.92 -10.27 -13.56
CA ASP A 84 3.04 -9.97 -14.46
C ASP A 84 4.36 -10.62 -13.99
N ARG A 85 4.45 -11.02 -12.73
CA ARG A 85 5.68 -11.51 -12.08
C ARG A 85 5.61 -12.98 -11.66
N LEU A 86 4.41 -13.50 -11.42
CA LEU A 86 4.18 -14.81 -10.83
C LEU A 86 3.47 -15.73 -11.82
N SER A 87 4.21 -16.25 -12.80
CA SER A 87 3.69 -17.23 -13.74
C SER A 87 3.20 -18.48 -13.01
N GLY A 88 2.01 -18.97 -13.37
CA GLY A 88 1.40 -20.17 -12.75
C GLY A 88 0.48 -19.89 -11.57
N LEU A 89 0.31 -18.62 -11.17
CA LEU A 89 -0.75 -18.19 -10.27
C LEU A 89 -1.83 -17.41 -11.03
N ALA A 90 -3.07 -17.63 -10.66
CA ALA A 90 -4.23 -16.86 -11.10
C ALA A 90 -4.68 -15.92 -9.98
N PHE A 91 -5.00 -14.68 -10.36
CA PHE A 91 -5.35 -13.60 -9.46
C PHE A 91 -6.78 -13.14 -9.76
N GLN A 92 -7.65 -13.12 -8.74
CA GLN A 92 -9.04 -12.73 -8.91
C GLN A 92 -9.54 -11.89 -7.74
N VAL A 93 -10.18 -10.76 -8.02
CA VAL A 93 -10.79 -9.92 -6.99
C VAL A 93 -12.24 -10.32 -6.74
N ILE A 94 -12.57 -10.63 -5.49
CA ILE A 94 -13.93 -10.96 -5.04
C ILE A 94 -14.18 -10.23 -3.72
N ASP A 95 -15.26 -9.45 -3.63
CA ASP A 95 -15.67 -8.73 -2.41
C ASP A 95 -14.58 -7.90 -1.71
N GLY A 96 -13.64 -7.33 -2.50
CA GLY A 96 -12.53 -6.53 -1.94
C GLY A 96 -11.46 -7.37 -1.25
N LEU A 97 -11.27 -8.60 -1.75
CA LEU A 97 -10.18 -9.53 -1.46
C LEU A 97 -9.58 -9.99 -2.78
N LEU A 98 -8.26 -10.17 -2.81
CA LEU A 98 -7.53 -10.70 -3.94
C LEU A 98 -7.22 -12.18 -3.69
N TYR A 99 -7.94 -13.05 -4.37
CA TYR A 99 -7.74 -14.50 -4.32
C TYR A 99 -6.57 -14.88 -5.21
N VAL A 100 -5.66 -15.68 -4.68
CA VAL A 100 -4.50 -16.21 -5.37
C VAL A 100 -4.67 -17.72 -5.47
N LYS A 101 -4.83 -18.22 -6.69
CA LYS A 101 -4.99 -19.64 -6.98
C LYS A 101 -3.82 -20.16 -7.78
N ARG A 102 -3.54 -21.45 -7.63
CA ARG A 102 -2.73 -22.22 -8.58
C ARG A 102 -3.66 -23.27 -9.16
N GLU A 103 -3.91 -23.20 -10.47
CA GLU A 103 -5.02 -23.92 -11.10
C GLU A 103 -6.33 -23.58 -10.34
N GLU A 104 -6.98 -24.57 -9.72
CA GLU A 104 -8.18 -24.36 -8.90
C GLU A 104 -7.94 -24.37 -7.39
N ARG A 105 -6.69 -24.61 -6.95
CA ARG A 105 -6.36 -24.64 -5.52
C ARG A 105 -6.10 -23.24 -5.00
N LEU A 106 -6.82 -22.87 -3.94
CA LEU A 106 -6.56 -21.64 -3.20
C LEU A 106 -5.19 -21.69 -2.50
N VAL A 107 -4.30 -20.78 -2.87
CA VAL A 107 -2.97 -20.63 -2.27
C VAL A 107 -3.00 -19.60 -1.15
N ALA A 108 -3.57 -18.43 -1.43
CA ALA A 108 -3.66 -17.33 -0.50
C ALA A 108 -4.83 -16.40 -0.83
N VAL A 109 -5.18 -15.54 0.11
CA VAL A 109 -6.09 -14.42 -0.08
C VAL A 109 -5.45 -13.17 0.49
N ILE A 110 -5.23 -12.17 -0.37
CA ILE A 110 -4.57 -10.92 -0.02
C ILE A 110 -5.62 -9.85 0.25
N LYS A 111 -5.48 -9.18 1.41
CA LYS A 111 -6.21 -7.96 1.73
C LYS A 111 -5.28 -6.75 1.64
N CYS A 112 -5.53 -5.87 0.68
CA CYS A 112 -4.88 -4.57 0.63
C CYS A 112 -5.57 -3.60 1.60
N ILE A 113 -4.77 -2.98 2.46
CA ILE A 113 -5.16 -2.02 3.49
C ILE A 113 -4.48 -0.69 3.14
N PRO A 114 -5.23 0.37 2.76
CA PRO A 114 -4.64 1.67 2.43
C PRO A 114 -3.75 2.22 3.55
N ASP A 115 -4.26 2.16 4.79
CA ASP A 115 -3.57 2.53 6.01
C ASP A 115 -4.22 1.80 7.20
N LEU A 116 -3.45 1.61 8.29
CA LEU A 116 -3.97 0.97 9.51
C LEU A 116 -4.75 1.95 10.41
N GLY A 117 -4.73 3.26 10.09
CA GLY A 117 -5.57 4.29 10.70
C GLY A 117 -5.39 4.51 12.20
N SER A 118 -4.41 3.88 12.85
CA SER A 118 -4.19 3.95 14.29
C SER A 118 -2.72 3.71 14.63
N TYR A 119 -2.29 4.15 15.80
CA TYR A 119 -0.88 4.47 16.03
C TYR A 119 -0.12 3.49 16.94
N ASP A 120 -0.78 2.44 17.46
CA ASP A 120 -0.20 1.46 18.38
C ASP A 120 -0.46 0.00 17.97
N THR A 121 0.31 -0.92 18.56
CA THR A 121 0.19 -2.36 18.30
C THR A 121 -1.21 -2.91 18.61
N PRO A 122 -1.86 -2.59 19.74
CA PRO A 122 -3.20 -3.07 20.03
C PRO A 122 -4.23 -2.71 18.95
N SER A 123 -4.17 -1.49 18.41
CA SER A 123 -5.11 -1.04 17.37
C SER A 123 -4.84 -1.69 16.02
N TRP A 124 -3.57 -1.90 15.66
CA TRP A 124 -3.21 -2.67 14.47
C TRP A 124 -3.73 -4.10 14.58
N ASN A 125 -3.46 -4.74 15.72
CA ASN A 125 -3.90 -6.09 16.00
C ASN A 125 -5.43 -6.23 15.96
N ALA A 126 -6.17 -5.31 16.59
CA ALA A 126 -7.62 -5.29 16.55
C ALA A 126 -8.18 -5.12 15.13
N THR A 127 -7.51 -4.32 14.29
CA THR A 127 -7.90 -4.12 12.89
C THR A 127 -7.71 -5.39 12.06
N ILE A 128 -6.55 -6.04 12.19
CA ILE A 128 -6.28 -7.31 11.52
C ILE A 128 -7.23 -8.40 12.02
N ALA A 129 -7.43 -8.54 13.34
CA ALA A 129 -8.31 -9.53 13.95
C ALA A 129 -9.76 -9.41 13.44
N ARG A 130 -10.24 -8.18 13.26
CA ARG A 130 -11.57 -7.91 12.67
C ARG A 130 -11.67 -8.41 11.23
N PHE A 131 -10.63 -8.23 10.42
CA PHE A 131 -10.60 -8.78 9.07
C PHE A 131 -10.57 -10.31 9.10
N VAL A 132 -9.66 -10.91 9.88
CA VAL A 132 -9.54 -12.37 10.02
C VAL A 132 -10.88 -12.98 10.42
N LYS A 133 -11.51 -12.50 11.51
CA LYS A 133 -12.82 -12.98 11.97
C LYS A 133 -13.90 -12.83 10.92
N LYS A 134 -13.95 -11.71 10.22
CA LYS A 134 -14.92 -11.47 9.13
C LYS A 134 -14.73 -12.49 8.01
N TYR A 135 -13.49 -12.76 7.61
CA TYR A 135 -13.18 -13.61 6.46
C TYR A 135 -13.29 -15.09 6.76
N GLN A 136 -12.90 -15.52 7.95
CA GLN A 136 -13.19 -16.87 8.47
C GLN A 136 -14.71 -17.12 8.47
N LYS A 137 -15.50 -16.20 9.02
CA LYS A 137 -16.95 -16.38 9.13
C LYS A 137 -17.65 -16.37 7.77
N ARG A 138 -17.32 -15.43 6.89
CA ARG A 138 -18.04 -15.22 5.62
C ARG A 138 -17.54 -16.12 4.50
N TYR A 139 -16.23 -16.38 4.43
CA TYR A 139 -15.59 -17.06 3.30
C TYR A 139 -14.94 -18.39 3.70
N LYS A 140 -15.02 -18.80 4.98
CA LYS A 140 -14.42 -20.04 5.49
C LYS A 140 -12.92 -20.17 5.22
N LEU A 141 -12.22 -19.03 5.17
CA LEU A 141 -10.78 -18.98 4.93
C LEU A 141 -10.01 -19.36 6.19
N ALA A 142 -8.97 -20.18 6.04
CA ALA A 142 -8.06 -20.47 7.14
C ALA A 142 -7.17 -19.23 7.41
N PRO A 143 -6.90 -18.87 8.69
CA PRO A 143 -6.05 -17.73 9.03
C PRO A 143 -4.69 -17.72 8.33
N GLU A 144 -4.10 -18.89 8.11
CA GLU A 144 -2.80 -19.08 7.47
C GLU A 144 -2.80 -18.72 5.99
N GLN A 145 -3.98 -18.69 5.35
CA GLN A 145 -4.15 -18.31 3.95
C GLN A 145 -4.33 -16.80 3.78
N LEU A 146 -4.57 -16.06 4.86
CA LEU A 146 -4.80 -14.62 4.80
C LEU A 146 -3.45 -13.87 4.81
N LEU A 147 -3.23 -13.08 3.77
CA LEU A 147 -2.10 -12.16 3.67
C LEU A 147 -2.62 -10.73 3.66
N PHE A 148 -1.83 -9.80 4.17
CA PHE A 148 -2.17 -8.39 4.29
C PHE A 148 -1.09 -7.54 3.67
N VAL A 149 -1.49 -6.61 2.81
CA VAL A 149 -0.60 -5.61 2.21
C VAL A 149 -1.02 -4.24 2.75
N VAL A 150 -0.18 -3.64 3.58
CA VAL A 150 -0.38 -2.30 4.12
C VAL A 150 0.29 -1.29 3.20
N CYS A 151 -0.51 -0.49 2.51
CA CYS A 151 -0.02 0.42 1.47
C CYS A 151 0.77 1.59 2.06
N SER A 152 0.43 2.04 3.27
CA SER A 152 1.06 3.19 3.91
C SER A 152 0.93 3.15 5.43
N LEU A 153 2.01 3.49 6.14
CA LEU A 153 1.99 3.78 7.57
C LEU A 153 1.97 5.28 7.93
N ALA A 154 1.86 6.17 6.95
CA ALA A 154 1.92 7.63 7.16
C ALA A 154 0.91 8.17 8.21
N LYS A 155 -0.15 7.41 8.53
CA LYS A 155 -1.16 7.75 9.54
C LYS A 155 -1.24 6.73 10.68
N SER A 156 -0.15 5.99 10.91
CA SER A 156 -0.17 4.81 11.78
C SER A 156 1.02 4.73 12.73
N LEU A 157 1.76 5.82 12.90
CA LEU A 157 2.96 5.87 13.75
C LEU A 157 2.72 6.81 14.94
N ASP A 158 3.06 6.37 16.14
CA ASP A 158 3.06 7.18 17.37
C ASP A 158 4.46 7.26 17.99
N ALA A 159 4.85 8.47 18.39
CA ALA A 159 6.14 8.74 19.00
C ALA A 159 6.26 8.11 20.40
N ALA A 160 5.21 8.21 21.22
CA ALA A 160 5.25 7.73 22.61
C ALA A 160 5.32 6.21 22.65
N HIS A 161 4.53 5.54 21.81
CA HIS A 161 4.55 4.10 21.64
C HIS A 161 5.86 3.61 21.03
N ALA A 162 6.41 4.32 20.02
CA ALA A 162 7.74 4.00 19.50
C ALA A 162 8.83 4.10 20.57
N LYS A 163 8.82 5.16 21.40
CA LYS A 163 9.73 5.30 22.55
C LYS A 163 9.55 4.17 23.56
N ALA A 164 8.32 3.83 23.92
CA ALA A 164 8.04 2.74 24.86
C ALA A 164 8.54 1.38 24.36
N LEU A 165 8.41 1.12 23.06
CA LEU A 165 8.71 -0.18 22.46
C LEU A 165 10.19 -0.32 22.06
N THR A 166 10.84 0.76 21.65
CA THR A 166 12.21 0.74 21.11
C THR A 166 13.25 1.47 21.97
N GLY A 167 12.81 2.31 22.91
CA GLY A 167 13.69 3.23 23.66
C GLY A 167 14.08 4.48 22.87
N ILE A 168 13.65 4.63 21.61
CA ILE A 168 14.06 5.71 20.73
C ILE A 168 13.10 6.89 20.87
N GLU A 169 13.65 8.05 21.20
CA GLU A 169 12.89 9.28 21.36
C GLU A 169 12.83 10.07 20.06
N VAL A 170 11.61 10.43 19.67
CA VAL A 170 11.29 11.22 18.49
C VAL A 170 10.25 12.27 18.85
N TRP A 171 10.31 13.41 18.17
CA TRP A 171 9.44 14.55 18.47
C TRP A 171 8.00 14.38 17.96
N SER A 172 7.77 13.50 16.98
CA SER A 172 6.43 13.16 16.46
C SER A 172 6.42 11.81 15.74
N GLY A 173 5.25 11.21 15.52
CA GLY A 173 5.12 9.98 14.73
C GLY A 173 5.64 10.14 13.30
N THR A 174 5.42 11.31 12.69
CA THR A 174 5.97 11.65 11.36
C THR A 174 7.50 11.75 11.38
N ALA A 175 8.12 12.10 12.50
CA ALA A 175 9.57 12.14 12.60
C ALA A 175 10.22 10.77 12.35
N LEU A 176 9.53 9.68 12.73
CA LEU A 176 10.01 8.31 12.50
C LEU A 176 10.20 8.01 11.01
N THR A 177 9.48 8.69 10.13
CA THR A 177 9.55 8.45 8.69
C THR A 177 10.70 9.20 8.01
N THR A 178 11.41 10.06 8.74
CA THR A 178 12.55 10.83 8.23
C THR A 178 13.81 9.94 8.09
N PRO A 179 14.79 10.32 7.24
CA PRO A 179 15.94 9.46 6.93
C PRO A 179 16.77 9.09 8.16
N ALA A 180 16.86 10.01 9.12
CA ALA A 180 17.61 9.84 10.35
C ALA A 180 17.08 8.71 11.25
N TYR A 181 15.81 8.33 11.12
CA TYR A 181 15.16 7.33 11.97
C TYR A 181 14.80 6.04 11.23
N ARG A 182 15.43 5.76 10.08
CA ARG A 182 15.12 4.57 9.27
C ARG A 182 15.19 3.26 10.06
N ASP A 183 16.29 3.04 10.78
CA ASP A 183 16.48 1.81 11.55
C ASP A 183 15.53 1.74 12.75
N ALA A 184 15.27 2.90 13.36
CA ALA A 184 14.31 3.04 14.46
C ALA A 184 12.89 2.65 14.02
N LEU A 185 12.47 3.15 12.86
CA LEU A 185 11.18 2.84 12.26
C LEU A 185 11.06 1.36 11.91
N GLN A 186 12.09 0.77 11.30
CA GLN A 186 12.09 -0.66 10.98
C GLN A 186 12.01 -1.50 12.26
N ALA A 187 12.79 -1.17 13.30
CA ALA A 187 12.75 -1.86 14.58
C ALA A 187 11.38 -1.73 15.26
N TYR A 188 10.78 -0.54 15.22
CA TYR A 188 9.44 -0.28 15.74
C TYR A 188 8.39 -1.15 15.04
N VAL A 189 8.37 -1.12 13.70
CA VAL A 189 7.44 -1.93 12.90
C VAL A 189 7.63 -3.41 13.18
N CYS A 190 8.87 -3.92 13.20
CA CYS A 190 9.15 -5.33 13.52
C CYS A 190 8.56 -5.72 14.88
N LYS A 191 8.80 -4.94 15.93
CA LYS A 191 8.27 -5.23 17.27
C LYS A 191 6.74 -5.20 17.31
N CYS A 192 6.10 -4.27 16.59
CA CYS A 192 4.64 -4.25 16.45
C CYS A 192 4.11 -5.52 15.78
N VAL A 193 4.80 -6.00 14.73
CA VAL A 193 4.40 -7.22 14.01
C VAL A 193 4.64 -8.47 14.84
N GLU A 194 5.78 -8.57 15.53
CA GLU A 194 6.13 -9.69 16.41
C GLU A 194 5.15 -9.85 17.57
N ALA A 195 4.63 -8.74 18.10
CA ALA A 195 3.65 -8.74 19.18
C ALA A 195 2.20 -8.97 18.70
N MET A 196 1.97 -9.15 17.40
CA MET A 196 0.63 -9.36 16.85
C MET A 196 0.15 -10.80 17.06
N ASP A 197 -1.04 -10.99 17.62
CA ASP A 197 -1.66 -12.31 17.85
C ASP A 197 -2.89 -12.57 16.96
N ALA A 198 -3.32 -11.59 16.17
CA ALA A 198 -4.47 -11.68 15.27
C ALA A 198 -4.31 -12.72 14.14
N ILE A 199 -3.08 -13.11 13.83
CA ILE A 199 -2.70 -14.06 12.77
C ILE A 199 -1.58 -14.98 13.26
N PRO A 200 -1.53 -16.24 12.79
CA PRO A 200 -0.63 -17.24 13.35
C PRO A 200 0.85 -16.99 13.03
N LYS A 201 1.17 -16.32 11.90
CA LYS A 201 2.54 -16.03 11.47
C LYS A 201 2.67 -14.58 10.98
N PRO A 202 2.62 -13.57 11.86
CA PRO A 202 2.55 -12.16 11.44
C PRO A 202 3.66 -11.73 10.48
N LEU A 203 4.90 -12.13 10.73
CA LEU A 203 6.06 -11.83 9.87
C LEU A 203 6.00 -12.46 8.47
N GLN A 204 5.12 -13.45 8.25
CA GLN A 204 4.91 -14.11 6.96
C GLN A 204 3.56 -13.74 6.33
N GLN A 205 2.79 -12.87 6.96
CA GLN A 205 1.41 -12.58 6.59
C GLN A 205 1.12 -11.08 6.48
N LEU A 206 2.01 -10.22 6.96
CA LEU A 206 1.88 -8.78 6.86
C LEU A 206 3.05 -8.19 6.09
N TYR A 207 2.73 -7.51 5.00
CA TYR A 207 3.69 -6.91 4.08
C TYR A 207 3.41 -5.42 3.95
N PHE A 208 4.46 -4.62 3.85
CA PHE A 208 4.39 -3.17 3.84
C PHE A 208 4.88 -2.62 2.51
N LEU A 209 4.21 -1.57 2.05
CA LEU A 209 4.65 -0.79 0.91
C LEU A 209 5.42 0.43 1.44
N SER A 210 4.77 1.57 1.69
CA SER A 210 5.45 2.78 2.17
C SER A 210 5.25 3.03 3.68
N ALA A 211 6.23 3.66 4.30
CA ALA A 211 6.09 4.15 5.68
C ALA A 211 5.65 5.61 5.77
N ASP A 212 6.08 6.42 4.81
CA ASP A 212 6.25 7.87 4.91
C ASP A 212 5.20 8.66 4.12
N ILE A 213 4.79 8.15 2.97
CA ILE A 213 3.82 8.82 2.10
C ILE A 213 2.72 7.87 1.66
N HIS A 214 1.48 8.32 1.83
CA HIS A 214 0.33 7.58 1.34
C HIS A 214 0.14 7.84 -0.18
N PRO A 215 -0.17 6.84 -1.03
CA PRO A 215 -0.37 7.05 -2.47
C PRO A 215 -1.37 8.17 -2.82
N ASN A 216 -2.48 8.27 -2.10
CA ASN A 216 -3.43 9.41 -2.21
C ASN A 216 -2.81 10.78 -1.93
N ALA A 217 -1.84 10.89 -1.01
CA ALA A 217 -1.16 12.14 -0.71
C ALA A 217 -0.27 12.57 -1.88
N LEU A 218 0.50 11.62 -2.45
CA LEU A 218 1.30 11.88 -3.65
C LEU A 218 0.41 12.28 -4.84
N ALA A 219 -0.72 11.58 -5.03
CA ALA A 219 -1.70 11.95 -6.06
C ALA A 219 -2.21 13.40 -5.90
N TYR A 220 -2.48 13.84 -4.67
CA TYR A 220 -2.87 15.23 -4.41
C TYR A 220 -1.75 16.23 -4.72
N GLN A 221 -0.51 15.94 -4.34
CA GLN A 221 0.65 16.79 -4.65
C GLN A 221 0.83 16.96 -6.17
N LEU A 222 0.70 15.86 -6.91
CA LEU A 222 0.81 15.84 -8.38
C LEU A 222 -0.25 16.73 -9.03
N ILE A 223 -1.51 16.57 -8.64
CA ILE A 223 -2.65 17.33 -9.17
C ILE A 223 -2.52 18.83 -8.87
N ARG A 224 -1.96 19.19 -7.72
CA ARG A 224 -1.80 20.59 -7.30
C ARG A 224 -0.56 21.28 -7.88
N GLY A 225 0.29 20.57 -8.61
CA GLY A 225 1.57 21.15 -9.05
C GLY A 225 2.63 21.23 -7.95
N GLU A 226 2.40 20.62 -6.78
CA GLU A 226 3.35 20.64 -5.65
C GLU A 226 4.53 19.71 -5.91
N SER A 227 5.71 20.00 -5.33
CA SER A 227 6.87 19.09 -5.42
C SER A 227 6.50 17.70 -4.90
N ALA A 228 6.88 16.67 -5.67
CA ALA A 228 6.46 15.30 -5.48
C ALA A 228 7.66 14.39 -5.71
N TYR A 229 7.82 13.37 -4.88
CA TYR A 229 8.87 12.37 -4.99
C TYR A 229 8.29 10.99 -4.64
N LEU A 230 8.77 9.96 -5.31
CA LEU A 230 8.46 8.59 -4.92
C LEU A 230 9.19 8.27 -3.61
N PRO A 231 8.57 7.49 -2.71
CA PRO A 231 9.27 6.99 -1.54
C PRO A 231 10.44 6.10 -1.96
N ASP A 232 11.54 6.17 -1.21
CA ASP A 232 12.78 5.40 -1.43
C ASP A 232 13.07 4.43 -0.27
N ARG A 233 12.13 4.33 0.68
CA ARG A 233 12.28 3.65 1.96
C ARG A 233 11.15 2.65 2.19
N TRP A 234 11.42 1.46 1.70
CA TRP A 234 10.53 0.31 1.82
C TRP A 234 10.74 -0.39 3.16
N LEU A 235 9.63 -0.69 3.83
CA LEU A 235 9.63 -1.42 5.09
C LEU A 235 9.65 -2.92 4.85
N ARG A 236 10.30 -3.66 5.74
CA ARG A 236 10.27 -5.12 5.73
C ARG A 236 9.27 -5.68 6.75
N PRO A 237 8.56 -6.79 6.44
CA PRO A 237 8.54 -7.49 5.15
C PRO A 237 7.90 -6.62 4.05
N SER A 238 8.54 -6.53 2.88
CA SER A 238 8.10 -5.67 1.78
C SER A 238 7.33 -6.46 0.72
N ILE A 239 6.96 -5.81 -0.39
CA ILE A 239 6.28 -6.46 -1.52
C ILE A 239 7.18 -7.50 -2.18
N SER A 240 8.49 -7.28 -2.20
CA SER A 240 9.46 -8.27 -2.70
C SER A 240 9.40 -9.57 -1.88
N GLU A 241 9.30 -9.50 -0.55
CA GLU A 241 9.12 -10.69 0.30
C GLU A 241 7.74 -11.35 0.10
N LEU A 242 6.69 -10.60 -0.25
CA LEU A 242 5.40 -11.18 -0.64
C LEU A 242 5.53 -12.01 -1.92
N ILE A 243 6.21 -11.47 -2.94
CA ILE A 243 6.46 -12.18 -4.20
C ILE A 243 7.23 -13.47 -3.91
N GLN A 244 8.33 -13.40 -3.17
CA GLN A 244 9.12 -14.57 -2.79
C GLN A 244 8.29 -15.61 -2.02
N PHE A 245 7.42 -15.16 -1.11
CA PHE A 245 6.52 -16.05 -0.39
C PHE A 245 5.57 -16.77 -1.35
N LEU A 246 4.95 -16.06 -2.30
CA LEU A 246 4.04 -16.67 -3.27
C LEU A 246 4.77 -17.59 -4.26
N GLU A 247 5.97 -17.22 -4.72
CA GLU A 247 6.82 -18.08 -5.56
C GLU A 247 7.16 -19.38 -4.85
N SER A 248 7.42 -19.34 -3.54
CA SER A 248 7.71 -20.55 -2.77
C SER A 248 6.53 -21.54 -2.74
N ARG A 249 5.30 -21.07 -3.05
CA ARG A 249 4.09 -21.92 -3.17
C ARG A 249 3.89 -22.51 -4.57
N LEU A 250 4.72 -22.11 -5.55
CA LEU A 250 4.77 -22.73 -6.88
C LEU A 250 5.64 -24.00 -6.91
N ARG A 251 6.52 -24.17 -5.94
CA ARG A 251 7.32 -25.39 -5.75
C ARG A 251 6.50 -26.45 -5.06
#